data_AF-A0A6P6GEH6-F1
#
_entry.id   AF-A0A6P6GEH6-F1
#
_cell.length_a   1.000
_cell.length_b   1.000
_cell.length_c   1.000
_cell.angle_alpha   90.00
_cell.angle_beta   90.00
_cell.angle_gamma   90.00
#
_symmetry.space_group_name_H-M   'P 1'
#
loop_
_entity.id
_entity.type
_entity.pdbx_description
1 polymer ?
#
loop_
_entity_poly.entity_id
_entity_poly.type
_entity_poly.pdbx_seq_one_letter_code
_entity_poly.pdbx_strand_id
1 'polypeptide(L)'
;MDVDEGSGLRDSTEAHRIPRRSRWHEAIHQFKQQTLPACKPVLTPKWVITTFLLMGVIFIPVGLITLRASRSVVEIVDRYDSECIPEEYKSNKMAYIKDSSIPKNCSRFLKVYRRMKAPIYIYYQLDNYYQNHRRYVKSKSEQQLLHGLKFNATSTCKPQESNNGLPVVPCGLIAWSLFNDTYAFIRGRSELKVNRNNIAWKSDRDHKFGKHVYPFNFQNGTLIGGGNLDLSIPVAK
;
A
#
# COMPACT_ATOMS: atom_id res chain seq x y z
N MET A 1 -75.84 -38.37 -65.88
CA MET A 1 -75.51 -39.73 -65.44
C MET A 1 -74.21 -39.63 -64.65
N ASP A 2 -74.14 -39.60 -63.33
CA ASP A 2 -75.07 -39.43 -62.21
C ASP A 2 -74.13 -38.92 -61.10
N VAL A 3 -74.38 -37.73 -60.56
CA VAL A 3 -74.60 -37.49 -59.12
C VAL A 3 -74.53 -38.78 -58.29
N ASP A 4 -73.55 -38.87 -57.37
CA ASP A 4 -73.93 -39.17 -56.00
C ASP A 4 -72.95 -38.65 -54.95
N GLU A 5 -73.59 -38.18 -53.90
CA GLU A 5 -73.14 -37.47 -52.73
C GLU A 5 -72.91 -38.48 -51.60
N GLY A 6 -71.81 -38.35 -50.85
CA GLY A 6 -71.47 -39.29 -49.79
C GLY A 6 -70.69 -38.63 -48.66
N SER A 7 -71.42 -38.20 -47.63
CA SER A 7 -70.96 -37.60 -46.38
C SER A 7 -70.00 -38.48 -45.56
N GLY A 8 -69.02 -37.88 -44.88
CA GLY A 8 -68.18 -38.57 -43.91
C GLY A 8 -67.30 -37.66 -43.04
N LEU A 9 -67.88 -37.19 -41.93
CA LEU A 9 -67.30 -37.08 -40.58
C LEU A 9 -65.90 -36.45 -40.33
N ARG A 10 -65.93 -35.29 -39.63
CA ARG A 10 -65.00 -34.75 -38.61
C ARG A 10 -63.57 -35.32 -38.54
N ASP A 11 -62.58 -34.44 -38.72
CA ASP A 11 -61.45 -34.38 -37.79
C ASP A 11 -60.94 -32.94 -37.61
N SER A 12 -60.24 -32.77 -36.51
CA SER A 12 -60.16 -31.66 -35.60
C SER A 12 -59.19 -30.59 -36.07
N THR A 13 -59.52 -29.34 -35.78
CA THR A 13 -58.60 -28.21 -35.69
C THR A 13 -57.33 -28.56 -34.92
N GLU A 14 -56.23 -28.81 -35.63
CA GLU A 14 -54.90 -28.75 -35.06
C GLU A 14 -54.34 -27.34 -35.28
N ALA A 15 -54.75 -26.43 -34.40
CA ALA A 15 -54.07 -25.15 -34.24
C ALA A 15 -52.63 -25.45 -33.79
N HIS A 16 -51.69 -25.39 -34.73
CA HIS A 16 -50.26 -25.43 -34.47
C HIS A 16 -49.88 -24.33 -33.46
N ARG A 17 -49.87 -24.68 -32.17
CA ARG A 17 -49.30 -23.86 -31.12
C ARG A 17 -47.79 -23.93 -31.27
N ILE A 18 -47.22 -22.89 -31.87
CA ILE A 18 -45.77 -22.67 -31.87
C ILE A 18 -45.30 -22.75 -30.41
N PRO A 19 -44.42 -23.69 -30.04
CA PRO A 19 -44.01 -23.86 -28.66
C PRO A 19 -43.24 -22.60 -28.25
N ARG A 20 -43.70 -21.97 -27.17
CA ARG A 20 -43.08 -20.77 -26.60
C ARG A 20 -41.67 -21.15 -26.13
N ARG A 21 -40.69 -20.99 -27.02
CA ARG A 21 -39.29 -21.34 -26.80
C ARG A 21 -38.84 -20.65 -25.50
N SER A 22 -38.33 -21.43 -24.57
CA SER A 22 -37.84 -20.89 -23.31
C SER A 22 -36.78 -19.82 -23.63
N ARG A 23 -36.90 -18.63 -23.03
CA ARG A 23 -35.97 -17.50 -23.25
C ARG A 23 -34.51 -17.91 -23.02
N TRP A 24 -34.31 -18.92 -22.18
CA TRP A 24 -33.03 -19.57 -21.91
C TRP A 24 -32.53 -20.41 -23.09
N HIS A 25 -33.38 -21.17 -23.75
CA HIS A 25 -33.02 -21.92 -24.96
C HIS A 25 -32.73 -20.99 -26.14
N GLU A 26 -33.46 -19.88 -26.28
CA GLU A 26 -33.19 -18.84 -27.28
C GLU A 26 -31.82 -18.18 -27.05
N ALA A 27 -31.51 -17.81 -25.80
CA ALA A 27 -30.24 -17.20 -25.43
C ALA A 27 -29.06 -18.17 -25.61
N ILE A 28 -29.23 -19.45 -25.22
CA ILE A 28 -28.22 -20.50 -25.47
C ILE A 28 -28.03 -20.70 -26.97
N HIS A 29 -29.09 -20.68 -27.77
CA HIS A 29 -29.00 -20.79 -29.22
C HIS A 29 -28.26 -19.60 -29.83
N GLN A 30 -28.62 -18.36 -29.46
CA GLN A 30 -27.94 -17.15 -29.92
C GLN A 30 -26.47 -17.09 -29.48
N PHE A 31 -26.16 -17.56 -28.27
CA PHE A 31 -24.79 -17.68 -27.77
C PHE A 31 -23.98 -18.72 -28.55
N LYS A 32 -24.52 -19.93 -28.73
CA LYS A 32 -23.87 -21.02 -29.50
C LYS A 32 -23.68 -20.65 -30.98
N GLN A 33 -24.65 -19.94 -31.56
CA GLN A 33 -24.60 -19.46 -32.94
C GLN A 33 -23.86 -18.12 -33.09
N GLN A 34 -23.37 -17.53 -31.99
CA GLN A 34 -22.69 -16.22 -31.97
C GLN A 34 -23.51 -15.08 -32.62
N THR A 35 -24.83 -15.12 -32.48
CA THR A 35 -25.78 -14.14 -33.03
C THR A 35 -26.35 -13.21 -31.95
N LEU A 36 -25.68 -13.10 -30.81
CA LEU A 36 -26.06 -12.15 -29.76
C LEU A 36 -25.98 -10.70 -30.29
N PRO A 37 -26.91 -9.81 -29.86
CA PRO A 37 -26.85 -8.40 -30.24
C PRO A 37 -25.56 -7.79 -29.68
N ALA A 38 -24.70 -7.34 -30.58
CA ALA A 38 -23.43 -6.73 -30.25
C ALA A 38 -23.33 -5.35 -30.89
N CYS A 39 -22.94 -4.35 -30.10
CA CYS A 39 -22.50 -3.06 -30.64
C CYS A 39 -21.09 -3.24 -31.20
N LYS A 40 -20.90 -3.00 -32.49
CA LYS A 40 -19.61 -3.06 -33.17
C LYS A 40 -19.20 -1.64 -33.57
N PRO A 41 -18.60 -0.85 -32.66
CA PRO A 41 -18.23 0.51 -32.99
C PRO A 41 -17.11 0.51 -34.04
N VAL A 42 -17.38 1.11 -35.20
CA VAL A 42 -16.37 1.31 -36.24
C VAL A 42 -15.65 2.62 -35.95
N LEU A 43 -14.37 2.53 -35.60
CA LEU A 43 -13.52 3.69 -35.31
C LEU A 43 -13.15 4.43 -36.60
N THR A 44 -14.05 5.28 -37.08
CA THR A 44 -13.74 6.15 -38.23
C THR A 44 -12.77 7.27 -37.81
N PRO A 45 -11.91 7.77 -38.73
CA PRO A 45 -10.96 8.84 -38.41
C PRO A 45 -11.59 10.09 -37.78
N LYS A 46 -12.78 10.51 -38.24
CA LYS A 46 -13.48 11.68 -37.69
C LYS A 46 -13.84 11.52 -36.21
N TRP A 47 -14.34 10.34 -35.82
CA TRP A 47 -14.68 10.02 -34.43
C TRP A 47 -13.43 9.98 -33.53
N VAL A 48 -12.34 9.40 -34.03
CA VAL A 48 -11.07 9.29 -33.29
C VAL A 48 -10.44 10.68 -33.09
N ILE A 49 -10.34 11.48 -34.15
CA ILE A 49 -9.78 12.84 -34.08
C ILE A 49 -10.57 13.72 -33.09
N THR A 50 -11.91 13.68 -33.16
CA THR A 50 -12.76 14.46 -32.27
C THR A 50 -12.57 14.04 -30.80
N THR A 51 -12.51 12.74 -30.53
CA THR A 51 -12.28 12.22 -29.18
C THR A 51 -10.92 12.66 -28.63
N PHE A 52 -9.85 12.58 -29.42
CA PHE A 52 -8.52 13.02 -28.99
C PHE A 52 -8.45 14.53 -28.77
N LEU A 53 -9.10 15.34 -29.61
CA LEU A 53 -9.18 16.79 -29.40
C LEU A 53 -9.89 17.13 -28.10
N LEU A 54 -11.03 16.48 -27.82
CA LEU A 54 -11.77 16.67 -26.56
C LEU A 54 -10.93 16.24 -25.35
N MET A 55 -10.26 15.09 -25.42
CA MET A 55 -9.34 14.66 -24.36
C MET A 55 -8.21 15.66 -24.15
N GLY A 56 -7.62 16.22 -25.21
CA GLY A 56 -6.58 17.23 -25.13
C GLY A 56 -7.08 18.51 -24.45
N VAL A 57 -8.25 19.00 -24.84
CA VAL A 57 -8.89 20.19 -24.23
C VAL A 57 -9.16 19.99 -22.75
N ILE A 58 -9.45 18.77 -22.29
CA ILE A 58 -9.66 18.46 -20.86
C ILE A 58 -8.32 18.28 -20.13
N PHE A 59 -7.40 17.51 -20.69
CA PHE A 59 -6.16 17.14 -20.00
C PHE A 59 -5.11 18.24 -19.98
N ILE A 60 -5.11 19.18 -20.93
CA ILE A 60 -4.18 20.33 -20.91
C ILE A 60 -4.43 21.21 -19.68
N PRO A 61 -5.65 21.72 -19.41
CA PRO A 61 -5.92 22.49 -18.18
C PRO A 61 -5.65 21.70 -16.91
N VAL A 62 -6.06 20.43 -16.83
CA VAL A 62 -5.83 19.57 -15.66
C VAL A 62 -4.32 19.39 -15.42
N GLY A 63 -3.54 19.19 -16.48
CA GLY A 63 -2.10 19.08 -16.43
C GLY A 63 -1.43 20.37 -15.94
N LEU A 64 -1.87 21.54 -16.44
CA LEU A 64 -1.35 22.85 -15.99
C LEU A 64 -1.66 23.11 -14.52
N ILE A 65 -2.89 22.83 -14.06
CA ILE A 65 -3.29 22.98 -12.66
C ILE A 65 -2.45 22.05 -11.76
N THR A 66 -2.33 20.77 -12.15
CA THR A 66 -1.58 19.77 -11.38
C THR A 66 -0.09 20.10 -11.32
N LEU A 67 0.50 20.55 -12.44
CA LEU A 67 1.90 20.97 -12.50
C LEU A 67 2.16 22.20 -11.64
N ARG A 68 1.25 23.18 -11.65
CA ARG A 68 1.36 24.36 -10.79
C ARG A 68 1.26 23.97 -9.31
N ALA A 69 0.33 23.09 -8.97
CA ALA A 69 0.19 22.57 -7.61
C ALA A 69 1.47 21.84 -7.16
N SER A 70 2.02 20.95 -8.01
CA SER A 70 3.25 20.21 -7.74
C SER A 70 4.46 21.14 -7.53
N ARG A 71 4.65 22.14 -8.41
CA ARG A 71 5.76 23.10 -8.30
C ARG A 71 5.63 24.08 -7.13
N SER A 72 4.44 24.20 -6.54
CA SER A 72 4.23 25.08 -5.38
C SER A 72 4.71 24.47 -4.06
N VAL A 73 4.95 23.16 -4.03
CA VAL A 73 5.49 22.45 -2.87
C VAL A 73 6.94 22.89 -2.65
N VAL A 74 7.25 23.29 -1.42
CA VAL A 74 8.62 23.60 -0.99
C VAL A 74 9.14 22.38 -0.25
N GLU A 75 10.22 21.80 -0.75
CA GLU A 75 10.88 20.63 -0.18
C GLU A 75 12.34 20.95 0.14
N ILE A 76 12.86 20.36 1.21
CA ILE A 76 14.26 20.43 1.59
C ILE A 76 14.72 19.00 1.85
N VAL A 77 15.74 18.58 1.09
CA VAL A 77 16.38 17.27 1.23
C VAL A 77 17.80 17.48 1.72
N ASP A 78 18.15 16.88 2.85
CA ASP A 78 19.49 16.90 3.42
C ASP A 78 19.96 15.46 3.67
N ARG A 79 21.11 15.13 3.08
CA ARG A 79 21.70 13.80 3.17
C ARG A 79 22.72 13.79 4.30
N TYR A 80 22.44 13.01 5.36
CA TYR A 80 23.24 13.02 6.58
C TYR A 80 24.09 11.75 6.81
N ASP A 81 23.95 10.71 5.97
CA ASP A 81 24.62 9.41 6.17
C ASP A 81 26.14 9.43 5.94
N SER A 82 26.66 10.38 5.17
CA SER A 82 28.11 10.61 4.99
C SER A 82 28.66 11.70 5.89
N GLU A 83 27.79 12.63 6.28
CA GLU A 83 28.15 13.88 6.95
C GLU A 83 28.17 13.74 8.48
N CYS A 84 27.38 12.82 9.01
CA CYS A 84 27.32 12.52 10.45
C CYS A 84 28.33 11.45 10.88
N ILE A 85 29.17 10.96 9.95
CA ILE A 85 30.21 9.97 10.25
C ILE A 85 31.56 10.68 10.30
N PRO A 86 32.34 10.56 11.39
CA PRO A 86 33.67 11.14 11.48
C PRO A 86 34.59 10.63 10.36
N GLU A 87 35.56 11.45 9.93
CA GLU A 87 36.49 11.11 8.84
C GLU A 87 37.19 9.76 9.05
N GLU A 88 37.58 9.47 10.30
CA GLU A 88 38.23 8.22 10.70
C GLU A 88 37.41 6.96 10.37
N TYR A 89 36.08 7.08 10.37
CA TYR A 89 35.16 5.97 10.16
C TYR A 89 34.47 5.98 8.79
N LYS A 90 34.84 6.90 7.89
CA LYS A 90 34.22 6.95 6.56
C LYS A 90 34.44 5.67 5.74
N SER A 91 35.61 5.06 5.86
CA SER A 91 35.94 3.78 5.21
C SER A 91 35.24 2.58 5.87
N ASN A 92 34.99 2.66 7.18
CA ASN A 92 34.34 1.60 7.96
C ASN A 92 33.16 2.14 8.78
N LYS A 93 32.09 2.51 8.08
CA LYS A 93 30.85 3.03 8.68
C LYS A 93 30.24 2.06 9.70
N MET A 94 30.42 0.75 9.49
CA MET A 94 29.87 -0.30 10.35
C MET A 94 30.52 -0.34 11.73
N ALA A 95 31.84 -0.13 11.81
CA ALA A 95 32.52 -0.03 13.10
C ALA A 95 31.98 1.14 13.92
N TYR A 96 31.78 2.30 13.28
CA TYR A 96 31.15 3.44 13.95
C TYR A 96 29.75 3.10 14.42
N ILE A 97 28.87 2.61 13.55
CA ILE A 97 27.46 2.35 13.91
C ILE A 97 27.32 1.32 15.05
N LYS A 98 28.17 0.30 15.09
CA LYS A 98 28.12 -0.75 16.13
C LYS A 98 28.71 -0.34 17.47
N ASP A 99 29.57 0.69 17.49
CA ASP A 99 30.20 1.15 18.71
C ASP A 99 29.25 2.05 19.51
N SER A 100 28.73 1.50 20.60
CA SER A 100 27.83 2.17 21.54
C SER A 100 28.53 3.15 22.48
N SER A 101 29.86 3.11 22.58
CA SER A 101 30.62 4.04 23.43
C SER A 101 30.73 5.43 22.81
N ILE A 102 30.58 5.52 21.48
CA ILE A 102 30.74 6.77 20.74
C ILE A 102 29.37 7.46 20.58
N PRO A 103 29.21 8.72 21.03
CA PRO A 103 27.97 9.47 20.83
C PRO A 103 27.71 9.70 19.33
N LYS A 104 26.46 9.46 18.90
CA LYS A 104 26.02 9.57 17.49
C LYS A 104 25.28 10.87 17.18
N ASN A 105 25.49 11.88 18.02
CA ASN A 105 24.83 13.17 17.87
C ASN A 105 25.42 13.91 16.66
N CYS A 106 24.55 14.38 15.78
CA CYS A 106 24.94 15.12 14.58
C CYS A 106 24.07 16.35 14.41
N SER A 107 24.70 17.49 14.10
CA SER A 107 24.01 18.75 13.85
C SER A 107 24.18 19.13 12.38
N ARG A 108 23.06 19.41 11.71
CA ARG A 108 23.01 19.81 10.30
C ARG A 108 22.32 21.17 10.16
N PHE A 109 22.85 22.01 9.28
CA PHE A 109 22.29 23.33 9.00
C PHE A 109 21.45 23.27 7.72
N LEU A 110 20.14 23.41 7.88
CA LEU A 110 19.18 23.42 6.77
C LEU A 110 18.88 24.85 6.32
N LYS A 111 19.16 25.17 5.06
CA LYS A 111 18.82 26.49 4.46
C LYS A 111 17.43 26.45 3.85
N VAL A 112 16.52 27.28 4.37
CA VAL A 112 15.13 27.40 3.88
C VAL A 112 15.04 28.57 2.90
N TYR A 113 15.13 28.30 1.59
CA TYR A 113 15.13 29.34 0.55
C TYR A 113 13.77 30.02 0.33
N ARG A 114 12.67 29.31 0.60
CA ARG A 114 11.30 29.79 0.40
C ARG A 114 10.47 29.51 1.64
N ARG A 115 9.53 30.41 1.94
CA ARG A 115 8.61 30.23 3.07
C ARG A 115 7.79 28.94 2.91
N MET A 116 7.92 28.03 3.86
CA MET A 116 7.09 26.83 3.95
C MET A 116 5.80 27.15 4.71
N LYS A 117 4.64 27.04 4.06
CA LYS A 117 3.33 27.23 4.71
C LYS A 117 2.95 25.95 5.47
N ALA A 118 2.41 26.09 6.68
CA ALA A 118 1.93 24.95 7.46
C ALA A 118 0.74 24.24 6.76
N PRO A 119 0.57 22.91 6.95
CA PRO A 119 1.39 22.00 7.75
C PRO A 119 2.71 21.61 7.06
N ILE A 120 3.77 21.44 7.85
CA ILE A 120 5.09 20.96 7.38
C ILE A 120 5.23 19.51 7.84
N TYR A 121 5.57 18.64 6.91
CA TYR A 121 5.82 17.22 7.17
C TYR A 121 7.31 16.93 7.10
N ILE A 122 7.75 16.00 7.94
CA ILE A 122 9.14 15.54 7.99
C ILE A 122 9.13 14.07 7.58
N TYR A 123 9.98 13.75 6.61
CA TYR A 123 10.17 12.40 6.11
C TYR A 123 11.64 12.03 6.22
N TYR A 124 11.92 10.76 6.47
CA TYR A 124 13.24 10.18 6.30
C TYR A 124 13.23 9.33 5.02
N GLN A 125 14.31 9.38 4.27
CA GLN A 125 14.50 8.61 3.05
C GLN A 125 15.62 7.61 3.25
N LEU A 126 15.37 6.36 2.88
CA LEU A 126 16.36 5.29 2.91
C LEU A 126 16.62 4.81 1.48
N ASP A 127 17.86 4.95 1.04
CA ASP A 127 18.30 4.40 -0.25
C ASP A 127 18.88 2.99 -0.06
N ASN A 128 18.82 2.16 -1.10
CA ASN A 128 19.30 0.77 -1.09
C ASN A 128 18.69 -0.11 0.02
N TYR A 129 17.45 0.20 0.41
CA TYR A 129 16.72 -0.53 1.44
C TYR A 129 15.49 -1.24 0.83
N TYR A 130 15.63 -2.55 0.60
CA TYR A 130 14.67 -3.35 -0.18
C TYR A 130 13.45 -3.81 0.64
N GLN A 131 12.62 -2.88 1.10
CA GLN A 131 11.38 -3.20 1.84
C GLN A 131 10.38 -4.02 1.02
N ASN A 132 10.45 -3.93 -0.32
CA ASN A 132 9.62 -4.69 -1.24
C ASN A 132 10.08 -6.15 -1.44
N HIS A 133 11.22 -6.55 -0.87
CA HIS A 133 11.71 -7.91 -1.01
C HIS A 133 10.70 -8.92 -0.44
N ARG A 134 10.34 -9.96 -1.21
CA ARG A 134 9.27 -10.91 -0.87
C ARG A 134 9.41 -11.50 0.55
N ARG A 135 10.63 -11.86 0.97
CA ARG A 135 10.85 -12.40 2.33
C ARG A 135 10.70 -11.34 3.41
N TYR A 136 11.07 -10.09 3.12
CA TYR A 136 10.94 -8.98 4.05
C TYR A 136 9.47 -8.63 4.28
N VAL A 137 8.70 -8.45 3.20
CA VAL A 137 7.25 -8.16 3.27
C VAL A 137 6.47 -9.25 4.02
N LYS A 138 6.83 -10.52 3.82
CA LYS A 138 6.18 -11.65 4.49
C LYS A 138 6.58 -11.80 5.97
N SER A 139 7.72 -11.23 6.39
CA SER A 139 8.27 -11.41 7.72
C SER A 139 7.60 -10.48 8.74
N LYS A 140 6.34 -10.80 9.04
CA LYS A 140 5.49 -10.22 10.09
C LYS A 140 4.34 -11.18 10.43
N SER A 141 3.68 -10.95 11.56
CA SER A 141 2.44 -11.64 11.93
C SER A 141 1.36 -10.63 12.26
N GLU A 142 0.35 -10.50 11.40
CA GLU A 142 -0.74 -9.53 11.59
C GLU A 142 -1.59 -9.87 12.83
N GLN A 143 -1.83 -11.16 13.07
CA GLN A 143 -2.55 -11.62 14.26
C GLN A 143 -1.77 -11.33 15.55
N GLN A 144 -0.44 -11.42 15.52
CA GLN A 144 0.39 -11.05 16.68
C GLN A 144 0.38 -9.52 16.91
N LEU A 145 0.38 -8.72 15.84
CA LEU A 145 0.26 -7.26 15.96
C LEU A 145 -1.09 -6.82 16.54
N LEU A 146 -2.13 -7.64 16.40
CA LEU A 146 -3.46 -7.38 16.95
C LEU A 146 -3.66 -7.95 18.37
N HIS A 147 -3.17 -9.17 18.63
CA HIS A 147 -3.48 -9.94 19.84
C HIS A 147 -2.27 -10.18 20.76
N GLY A 148 -1.06 -9.80 20.34
CA GLY A 148 0.18 -9.98 21.08
C GLY A 148 0.51 -11.45 21.35
N LEU A 149 0.91 -11.75 22.57
CA LEU A 149 1.29 -13.10 23.02
C LEU A 149 0.14 -14.12 23.03
N LYS A 150 -1.11 -13.70 22.83
CA LYS A 150 -2.24 -14.64 22.70
C LYS A 150 -2.16 -15.46 21.41
N PHE A 151 -1.30 -15.08 20.46
CA PHE A 151 -1.16 -15.73 19.17
C PHE A 151 0.26 -16.29 18.97
N ASN A 152 0.33 -17.62 18.81
CA ASN A 152 1.60 -18.36 18.77
C ASN A 152 2.05 -18.78 17.36
N ALA A 153 1.20 -18.68 16.33
CA ALA A 153 1.52 -19.14 14.99
C ALA A 153 2.32 -18.09 14.19
N THR A 154 3.60 -17.93 14.49
CA THR A 154 4.47 -16.88 13.94
C THR A 154 5.45 -17.36 12.87
N SER A 155 5.17 -18.48 12.20
CA SER A 155 6.10 -19.09 11.22
C SER A 155 6.46 -18.18 10.04
N THR A 156 5.60 -17.20 9.71
CA THR A 156 5.87 -16.17 8.70
C THR A 156 6.97 -15.19 9.13
N CYS A 157 7.20 -15.03 10.43
CA CYS A 157 8.18 -14.10 11.01
C CYS A 157 9.62 -14.58 10.95
N LYS A 158 9.91 -15.76 10.40
CA LYS A 158 11.29 -16.24 10.26
C LYS A 158 12.17 -15.20 9.54
N PRO A 159 13.44 -15.03 9.98
CA PRO A 159 14.09 -15.74 11.09
C PRO A 159 13.80 -15.19 12.49
N GLN A 160 13.15 -14.02 12.61
CA GLN A 160 12.93 -13.31 13.87
C GLN A 160 11.58 -13.69 14.52
N GLU A 161 11.33 -14.98 14.68
CA GLU A 161 10.09 -15.50 15.31
C GLU A 161 10.25 -15.73 16.83
N SER A 162 11.42 -16.18 17.25
CA SER A 162 11.75 -16.53 18.62
C SER A 162 13.23 -16.31 18.88
N ASN A 163 13.58 -15.99 20.12
CA ASN A 163 14.96 -15.89 20.59
C ASN A 163 15.09 -16.68 21.89
N ASN A 164 16.11 -17.54 22.00
CA ASN A 164 16.33 -18.46 23.13
C ASN A 164 15.10 -19.30 23.52
N GLY A 165 14.33 -19.77 22.54
CA GLY A 165 13.13 -20.59 22.75
C GLY A 165 11.88 -19.83 23.18
N LEU A 166 11.97 -18.51 23.37
CA LEU A 166 10.84 -17.63 23.71
C LEU A 166 10.37 -16.83 22.49
N PRO A 167 9.06 -16.60 22.31
CA PRO A 167 8.53 -15.84 21.17
C PRO A 167 9.03 -14.39 21.22
N VAL A 168 9.23 -13.77 20.05
CA VAL A 168 9.54 -12.34 19.92
C VAL A 168 8.26 -11.57 19.61
N VAL A 169 8.00 -10.46 20.31
CA VAL A 169 6.88 -9.54 20.03
C VAL A 169 7.42 -8.12 19.91
N PRO A 170 7.11 -7.39 18.82
CA PRO A 170 6.58 -7.88 17.55
C PRO A 170 7.63 -8.69 16.76
N CYS A 171 7.21 -9.80 16.15
CA CYS A 171 8.08 -10.68 15.39
C CYS A 171 8.31 -10.19 13.95
N GLY A 172 9.40 -10.68 13.35
CA GLY A 172 9.69 -10.52 11.92
C GLY A 172 10.65 -9.39 11.58
N LEU A 173 11.17 -9.43 10.35
CA LEU A 173 12.22 -8.54 9.87
C LEU A 173 11.76 -7.08 9.80
N ILE A 174 10.48 -6.82 9.54
CA ILE A 174 9.94 -5.45 9.45
C ILE A 174 10.09 -4.74 10.80
N ALA A 175 9.65 -5.38 11.87
CA ALA A 175 9.82 -4.85 13.22
C ALA A 175 11.30 -4.81 13.62
N TRP A 176 12.04 -5.89 13.34
CA TRP A 176 13.45 -6.02 13.72
C TRP A 176 14.34 -4.90 13.18
N SER A 177 14.03 -4.38 11.99
CA SER A 177 14.78 -3.34 11.29
C SER A 177 14.14 -1.96 11.40
N LEU A 178 13.48 -1.70 12.54
CA LEU A 178 12.83 -0.42 12.83
C LEU A 178 13.82 0.74 12.75
N PHE A 179 13.44 1.80 12.06
CA PHE A 179 14.24 3.02 12.01
C PHE A 179 14.28 3.72 13.38
N ASN A 180 15.47 4.11 13.85
CA ASN A 180 15.69 4.55 15.23
C ASN A 180 16.33 5.93 15.39
N ASP A 181 16.59 6.66 14.31
CA ASP A 181 17.12 8.02 14.45
C ASP A 181 16.05 8.96 15.01
N THR A 182 16.51 9.94 15.76
CA THR A 182 15.64 10.96 16.34
C THR A 182 16.05 12.34 15.86
N TYR A 183 15.06 13.12 15.44
CA TYR A 183 15.26 14.46 14.93
C TYR A 183 14.76 15.51 15.94
N ALA A 184 15.58 16.53 16.15
CA ALA A 184 15.25 17.75 16.87
C ALA A 184 15.59 18.95 15.99
N PHE A 185 14.69 19.93 15.92
CA PHE A 185 14.85 21.10 15.05
C PHE A 185 14.92 22.35 15.89
N ILE A 186 15.88 23.22 15.60
CA ILE A 186 16.07 24.50 16.27
C ILE A 186 16.08 25.59 15.21
N ARG A 187 15.33 26.67 15.44
CA ARG A 187 15.32 27.85 14.58
C ARG A 187 15.73 29.07 15.40
N GLY A 188 16.95 29.55 15.17
CA GLY A 188 17.54 30.62 15.98
C GLY A 188 17.77 30.14 17.41
N ARG A 189 17.01 30.67 18.38
CA ARG A 189 17.05 30.25 19.79
C ARG A 189 15.84 29.42 20.22
N SER A 190 14.89 29.17 19.32
CA SER A 190 13.63 28.48 19.63
C SER A 190 13.65 27.05 19.11
N GLU A 191 13.32 26.09 19.98
CA GLU A 191 13.07 24.70 19.59
C GLU A 191 11.75 24.59 18.83
N LEU A 192 11.78 23.89 17.69
CA LEU A 192 10.59 23.57 16.91
C LEU A 192 10.11 22.17 17.33
N LYS A 193 9.00 22.15 18.09
CA LYS A 193 8.38 20.88 18.53
C LYS A 193 7.82 20.12 17.33
N VAL A 194 8.25 18.87 17.18
CA VAL A 194 7.74 17.95 16.15
C VAL A 194 6.61 17.11 16.73
N ASN A 195 5.43 17.17 16.12
CA ASN A 195 4.32 16.29 16.48
C ASN A 195 4.55 14.89 15.91
N ARG A 196 4.63 13.87 16.78
CA ARG A 196 4.78 12.46 16.40
C ARG A 196 3.48 11.66 16.48
N ASN A 197 2.37 12.31 16.85
CA ASN A 197 1.06 11.67 16.98
C ASN A 197 0.27 11.77 15.66
N ASN A 198 -0.63 10.81 15.42
CA ASN A 198 -1.53 10.80 14.26
C ASN A 198 -0.83 10.78 12.88
N ILE A 199 0.39 10.26 12.81
CA ILE A 199 1.16 10.14 11.56
C ILE A 199 0.83 8.87 10.75
N ALA A 200 0.29 7.84 11.41
CA ALA A 200 -0.12 6.61 10.77
C ALA A 200 -1.49 6.73 10.07
N TRP A 201 -1.85 5.75 9.24
CA TRP A 201 -3.21 5.66 8.70
C TRP A 201 -4.21 5.38 9.82
N LYS A 202 -5.40 6.00 9.72
CA LYS A 202 -6.48 5.79 10.70
C LYS A 202 -6.87 4.30 10.79
N SER A 203 -6.95 3.61 9.65
CA SER A 203 -7.23 2.16 9.60
C SER A 203 -6.20 1.32 10.33
N ASP A 204 -4.91 1.70 10.26
CA ASP A 204 -3.85 0.98 10.95
C ASP A 204 -4.01 1.10 12.46
N ARG A 205 -4.21 2.32 12.97
CA ARG A 205 -4.40 2.58 14.41
C ARG A 205 -5.66 1.95 14.98
N ASP A 206 -6.75 1.97 14.22
CA ASP A 206 -8.08 1.58 14.74
C ASP A 206 -8.38 0.09 14.57
N HIS A 207 -7.79 -0.58 13.56
CA HIS A 207 -8.19 -1.95 13.19
C HIS A 207 -7.05 -2.95 13.03
N LYS A 208 -5.84 -2.50 12.68
CA LYS A 208 -4.74 -3.41 12.30
C LYS A 208 -3.79 -3.73 13.44
N PHE A 209 -3.60 -2.78 14.35
CA PHE A 209 -2.70 -2.93 15.49
C PHE A 209 -3.48 -2.85 16.81
N GLY A 210 -3.16 -3.76 17.73
CA GLY A 210 -3.82 -3.85 19.03
C GLY A 210 -3.30 -2.80 20.01
N LYS A 211 -4.22 -2.17 20.76
CA LYS A 211 -3.88 -1.14 21.77
C LYS A 211 -3.12 -1.68 22.99
N HIS A 212 -3.20 -2.98 23.25
CA HIS A 212 -2.64 -3.64 24.42
C HIS A 212 -1.65 -4.74 24.02
N VAL A 213 -0.83 -4.47 23.01
CA VAL A 213 0.26 -5.36 22.59
C VAL A 213 1.58 -4.71 22.98
N TYR A 214 2.33 -5.35 23.88
CA TYR A 214 3.59 -4.84 24.39
C TYR A 214 4.76 -5.65 23.84
N PRO A 215 5.94 -5.03 23.65
CA PRO A 215 7.12 -5.76 23.24
C PRO A 215 7.52 -6.84 24.24
N PHE A 216 7.98 -7.97 23.74
CA PHE A 216 8.44 -9.10 24.56
C PHE A 216 9.61 -9.80 23.86
N ASN A 217 10.70 -10.03 24.58
CA ASN A 217 11.90 -10.72 24.07
C ASN A 217 12.46 -10.12 22.76
N PHE A 218 12.21 -8.83 22.51
CA PHE A 218 12.62 -8.15 21.28
C PHE A 218 14.09 -7.72 21.35
N GLN A 219 14.89 -8.11 20.34
CA GLN A 219 16.34 -7.84 20.28
C GLN A 219 17.17 -8.28 21.51
N ASN A 220 16.68 -9.25 22.28
CA ASN A 220 17.36 -9.77 23.47
C ASN A 220 18.49 -10.79 23.16
N GLY A 221 19.10 -10.69 21.98
CA GLY A 221 20.07 -11.67 21.46
C GLY A 221 21.42 -11.02 21.14
N THR A 222 22.31 -11.78 20.50
CA THR A 222 23.62 -11.26 20.05
C THR A 222 23.50 -10.36 18.83
N LEU A 223 22.48 -10.58 18.00
CA LEU A 223 22.19 -9.76 16.84
C LEU A 223 21.34 -8.57 17.28
N ILE A 224 21.79 -7.38 16.91
CA ILE A 224 21.04 -6.13 17.05
C ILE A 224 20.62 -5.70 15.65
N GLY A 225 19.34 -5.34 15.51
CA GLY A 225 18.78 -4.85 14.26
C GLY A 225 18.75 -3.33 14.23
N GLY A 226 17.56 -2.79 13.96
CA GLY A 226 17.25 -1.37 14.08
C GLY A 226 16.99 -0.97 15.53
N GLY A 227 15.98 -0.14 15.77
CA GLY A 227 15.64 0.39 17.08
C GLY A 227 15.15 -0.63 18.08
N ASN A 228 15.47 -0.37 19.35
CA ASN A 228 14.89 -1.06 20.50
C ASN A 228 13.48 -0.56 20.80
N LEU A 229 12.69 -1.40 21.44
CA LEU A 229 11.33 -1.08 21.88
C LEU A 229 11.26 -1.03 23.40
N ASP A 230 10.54 -0.05 23.92
CA ASP A 230 10.27 0.09 25.34
C ASP A 230 9.19 -0.90 25.77
N LEU A 231 9.49 -1.74 26.77
CA LEU A 231 8.58 -2.76 27.29
C LEU A 231 7.30 -2.17 27.92
N SER A 232 7.33 -0.90 28.34
CA SER A 232 6.22 -0.20 28.97
C SER A 232 5.26 0.48 27.98
N ILE A 233 5.65 0.57 26.71
CA ILE A 233 4.89 1.27 25.66
C ILE A 233 4.30 0.23 24.70
N PRO A 234 3.01 0.32 24.34
CA PRO A 234 2.45 -0.59 23.35
C PRO A 234 3.12 -0.41 21.98
N VAL A 235 3.21 -1.49 21.20
CA VAL A 235 3.83 -1.51 19.87
C VAL A 235 3.11 -0.59 18.87
N ALA A 236 1.85 -0.23 19.15
CA ALA A 236 1.09 0.74 18.40
C ALA A 236 0.41 1.74 19.35
N LYS A 237 0.46 3.02 18.95
CA LYS A 237 -0.07 4.16 19.69
C LYS A 237 -1.09 4.93 18.85
#